data_AF-A0A0W0S7W7-F1
#
_entry.id   AF-A0A0W0S7W7-F1
#
_cell.length_a   1.000
_cell.length_b   1.000
_cell.length_c   1.000
_cell.angle_alpha   90.00
_cell.angle_beta   90.00
_cell.angle_gamma   90.00
#
_symmetry.space_group_name_H-M   'P 1'
#
loop_
_entity.id
_entity.type
_entity.pdbx_description
1 polymer ?
#
loop_
_entity_poly.entity_id
_entity_poly.type
_entity_poly.pdbx_seq_one_letter_code
_entity_poly.pdbx_strand_id
1 'polypeptide(L)'
;MPTLKKLTPEVKNALGNKYDFQARYEGLIQKSNEGQLKGNEDAIQYIDDVVKRYNMIKGTSPSSSDLQAKKEAYLPLLRAHAAEVGIHTFSKPGDLASRLKELDFEPSKIEEISKGLEQAGDDDLLAILSSLIITSATCEEGQHHHHHHHRSEVIVSTPGYGSHHHYH
;
A
#
# COMPACT_ATOMS: atom_id res chain seq x y z
N MET A 1 -18.97 11.48 -17.13
CA MET A 1 -17.93 10.79 -16.31
C MET A 1 -16.89 11.81 -15.91
N PRO A 2 -16.32 11.74 -14.70
CA PRO A 2 -15.19 12.58 -14.34
C PRO A 2 -13.99 12.23 -15.23
N THR A 3 -13.33 13.25 -15.77
CA THR A 3 -12.19 13.13 -16.67
C THR A 3 -10.93 13.71 -16.04
N LEU A 4 -9.77 13.17 -16.40
CA LEU A 4 -8.49 13.68 -15.92
C LEU A 4 -8.28 15.12 -16.36
N LYS A 5 -7.80 15.96 -15.44
CA LYS A 5 -7.48 17.37 -15.70
C LYS A 5 -6.06 17.51 -16.26
N LYS A 6 -5.79 18.61 -16.97
CA LYS A 6 -4.41 18.94 -17.41
C LYS A 6 -3.49 19.14 -16.21
N LEU A 7 -2.23 18.73 -16.34
CA LEU A 7 -1.21 18.97 -15.32
C LEU A 7 -0.99 20.47 -15.11
N THR A 8 -0.99 20.89 -13.85
CA THR A 8 -0.53 22.23 -13.49
C THR A 8 0.99 22.34 -13.62
N PRO A 9 1.55 23.55 -13.75
CA PRO A 9 3.00 23.74 -13.83
C PRO A 9 3.76 23.15 -12.63
N GLU A 10 3.18 23.21 -11.44
CA GLU A 10 3.77 22.68 -10.20
C GLU A 10 3.88 21.15 -10.25
N VAL A 11 2.83 20.47 -10.71
CA VAL A 11 2.83 19.01 -10.86
C VAL A 11 3.81 18.59 -11.96
N LYS A 12 3.85 19.31 -13.09
CA LYS A 12 4.86 19.06 -14.15
C LYS A 12 6.28 19.17 -13.60
N ASN A 13 6.55 20.21 -12.83
CA ASN A 13 7.86 20.42 -12.21
C ASN A 13 8.22 19.31 -11.22
N ALA A 14 7.25 18.84 -10.41
CA ALA A 14 7.46 17.75 -9.45
C ALA A 14 7.75 16.41 -10.15
N LEU A 15 6.98 16.08 -11.19
CA LEU A 15 7.17 14.89 -12.02
C LEU A 15 8.55 14.89 -12.69
N GLY A 16 8.97 16.05 -13.20
CA GLY A 16 10.22 16.21 -13.92
C GLY A 16 10.26 15.44 -15.24
N ASN A 17 11.46 15.30 -15.82
CA ASN A 17 11.61 14.90 -17.22
C ASN A 17 12.16 13.48 -17.43
N LYS A 18 12.40 12.70 -16.36
CA LYS A 18 13.11 11.41 -16.46
C LYS A 18 12.31 10.28 -17.14
N TYR A 19 10.98 10.39 -17.22
CA TYR A 19 10.10 9.29 -17.64
C TYR A 19 8.99 9.75 -18.60
N ASP A 20 9.18 10.87 -19.29
CA ASP A 20 8.21 11.45 -20.23
C ASP A 20 6.78 11.55 -19.64
N PHE A 21 6.68 11.83 -18.34
CA PHE A 21 5.42 11.85 -17.61
C PHE A 21 4.37 12.74 -18.27
N GLN A 22 4.80 13.87 -18.83
CA GLN A 22 3.88 14.79 -19.48
C GLN A 22 3.21 14.14 -20.71
N ALA A 23 4.00 13.59 -21.64
CA ALA A 23 3.47 12.97 -22.85
C ALA A 23 2.59 11.76 -22.53
N ARG A 24 3.03 10.92 -21.58
CA ARG A 24 2.24 9.77 -21.12
C ARG A 24 0.91 10.20 -20.51
N TYR A 25 0.92 11.23 -19.66
CA TYR A 25 -0.28 11.74 -19.04
C TYR A 25 -1.24 12.41 -20.04
N GLU A 26 -0.72 13.10 -21.06
CA GLU A 26 -1.54 13.63 -22.16
C GLU A 26 -2.29 12.50 -22.89
N GLY A 27 -1.64 11.35 -23.12
CA GLY A 27 -2.30 10.14 -23.62
C GLY A 27 -3.37 9.58 -22.66
N LEU A 28 -3.13 9.64 -21.35
CA LEU A 28 -4.14 9.23 -20.36
C LEU A 28 -5.36 10.15 -20.31
N ILE A 29 -5.19 11.46 -20.52
CA ILE A 29 -6.32 12.41 -20.64
C ILE A 29 -7.21 12.00 -21.81
N GLN A 30 -6.62 11.66 -22.96
CA GLN A 30 -7.39 11.21 -24.12
C GLN A 30 -8.19 9.94 -23.79
N LYS A 31 -7.52 8.91 -23.23
CA LYS A 31 -8.20 7.68 -22.80
C LYS A 31 -9.29 7.92 -21.76
N SER A 32 -9.08 8.88 -20.85
CA SER A 32 -10.07 9.28 -19.86
C SER A 32 -11.33 9.87 -20.51
N ASN A 33 -11.16 10.71 -21.53
CA ASN A 33 -12.28 11.26 -22.30
C ASN A 33 -13.04 10.18 -23.09
N GLU A 34 -12.35 9.11 -23.48
CA GLU A 34 -12.92 7.94 -24.16
C GLU A 34 -13.51 6.90 -23.17
N GLY A 35 -13.40 7.12 -21.86
CA GLY A 35 -13.87 6.20 -20.82
C GLY A 35 -13.03 4.93 -20.65
N GLN A 36 -11.80 4.91 -21.18
CA GLN A 36 -10.93 3.74 -21.26
C GLN A 36 -9.86 3.67 -20.16
N LEU A 37 -10.01 4.47 -19.10
CA LEU A 37 -8.97 4.59 -18.06
C LEU A 37 -9.04 3.45 -17.02
N LYS A 38 -10.23 2.96 -16.70
CA LYS A 38 -10.45 1.92 -15.69
C LYS A 38 -9.83 0.59 -16.15
N GLY A 39 -8.91 0.05 -15.35
CA GLY A 39 -8.15 -1.16 -15.66
C GLY A 39 -7.07 -0.99 -16.73
N ASN A 40 -6.75 0.23 -17.15
CA ASN A 40 -5.78 0.47 -18.22
C ASN A 40 -4.34 0.25 -17.71
N GLU A 41 -3.60 -0.66 -18.33
CA GLU A 41 -2.22 -0.98 -17.93
C GLU A 41 -1.27 0.21 -18.03
N ASP A 42 -1.40 1.06 -19.05
CA ASP A 42 -0.55 2.25 -19.19
C ASP A 42 -0.81 3.26 -18.05
N ALA A 43 -2.05 3.36 -17.58
CA ALA A 43 -2.43 4.23 -16.47
C ALA A 43 -1.92 3.66 -15.13
N ILE A 44 -2.01 2.34 -14.93
CA ILE A 44 -1.44 1.66 -13.76
C ILE A 44 0.08 1.86 -13.74
N GLN A 45 0.76 1.61 -14.86
CA GLN A 45 2.21 1.80 -14.97
C GLN A 45 2.62 3.26 -14.78
N TYR A 46 1.81 4.20 -15.25
CA TYR A 46 2.03 5.62 -15.00
C TYR A 46 2.00 5.93 -13.51
N ILE A 47 1.00 5.45 -12.78
CA ILE A 47 0.90 5.63 -11.32
C ILE A 47 2.11 5.02 -10.63
N ASP A 48 2.50 3.80 -10.99
CA ASP A 48 3.68 3.13 -10.42
C ASP A 48 4.96 3.95 -10.64
N ASP A 49 5.11 4.59 -11.79
CA ASP A 49 6.26 5.45 -12.05
C ASP A 49 6.20 6.77 -11.26
N VAL A 50 5.00 7.32 -11.01
CA VAL A 50 4.82 8.47 -10.10
C VAL A 50 5.18 8.07 -8.67
N VAL A 51 4.79 6.88 -8.21
CA VAL A 51 5.18 6.33 -6.89
C VAL A 51 6.69 6.15 -6.80
N LYS A 52 7.34 5.59 -7.83
CA LYS A 52 8.82 5.52 -7.89
C LYS A 52 9.44 6.91 -7.79
N ARG A 53 8.92 7.90 -8.53
CA ARG A 53 9.40 9.29 -8.50
C ARG A 53 9.25 9.91 -7.11
N TYR A 54 8.11 9.69 -6.45
CA TYR A 54 7.87 10.09 -5.07
C TYR A 54 8.93 9.51 -4.13
N ASN A 55 9.12 8.19 -4.16
CA ASN A 55 10.10 7.50 -3.31
C ASN A 55 11.54 7.95 -3.57
N MET A 56 11.90 8.19 -4.84
CA MET A 56 13.20 8.76 -5.21
C MET A 56 13.42 10.14 -4.59
N ILE A 57 12.43 11.03 -4.63
CA ILE A 57 12.52 12.37 -4.01
C ILE A 57 12.55 12.25 -2.49
N LYS A 58 11.66 11.43 -1.90
CA LYS A 58 11.57 11.21 -0.46
C LYS A 58 12.90 10.72 0.13
N GLY A 59 13.57 9.80 -0.55
CA GLY A 59 14.86 9.23 -0.16
C GLY A 59 16.07 10.16 -0.33
N THR A 60 15.92 11.34 -0.93
CA THR A 60 17.02 12.32 -0.99
C THR A 60 17.23 13.01 0.35
N SER A 61 18.47 13.37 0.68
CA SER A 61 18.80 14.24 1.82
C SER A 61 19.55 15.48 1.32
N PRO A 62 18.83 16.49 0.81
CA PRO A 62 19.46 17.71 0.31
C PRO A 62 20.17 18.48 1.43
N SER A 63 21.38 18.96 1.17
CA SER A 63 22.15 19.78 2.11
C SER A 63 21.75 21.27 2.08
N SER A 64 21.05 21.71 1.05
CA SER A 64 20.59 23.09 0.87
C SER A 64 19.15 23.27 1.30
N SER A 65 18.86 24.35 2.04
CA SER A 65 17.50 24.73 2.46
C SER A 65 16.53 24.81 1.28
N ASP A 66 16.96 25.39 0.16
CA ASP A 66 16.11 25.56 -1.02
C ASP A 66 15.72 24.22 -1.66
N LEU A 67 16.66 23.26 -1.69
CA LEU A 67 16.39 21.93 -2.21
C LEU A 67 15.53 21.11 -1.24
N GLN A 68 15.70 21.32 0.07
CA GLN A 68 14.84 20.73 1.09
C GLN A 68 13.40 21.25 0.98
N ALA A 69 13.21 22.56 0.89
CA ALA A 69 11.89 23.17 0.71
C ALA A 69 11.24 22.69 -0.59
N LYS A 70 12.01 22.55 -1.67
CA LYS A 70 11.53 22.02 -2.95
C LYS A 70 11.11 20.56 -2.85
N LYS A 71 11.89 19.73 -2.15
CA LYS A 71 11.53 18.33 -1.84
C LYS A 71 10.19 18.28 -1.10
N GLU A 72 10.06 19.05 -0.03
CA GLU A 72 8.84 19.09 0.81
C GLU A 72 7.61 19.59 0.04
N ALA A 73 7.79 20.52 -0.90
CA ALA A 73 6.72 20.98 -1.78
C ALA A 73 6.29 19.93 -2.81
N TYR A 74 7.21 19.09 -3.30
CA TYR A 74 6.93 18.12 -4.37
C TYR A 74 6.22 16.85 -3.89
N LEU A 75 6.54 16.36 -2.70
CA LEU A 75 5.94 15.15 -2.15
C LEU A 75 4.40 15.20 -2.10
N PRO A 76 3.74 16.24 -1.54
CA PRO A 76 2.28 16.30 -1.50
C PRO A 76 1.66 16.42 -2.90
N LEU A 77 2.33 17.09 -3.85
CA LEU A 77 1.85 17.20 -5.23
C LEU A 77 1.82 15.84 -5.94
N LEU A 78 2.92 15.08 -5.84
CA LEU A 78 3.01 13.74 -6.44
C LEU A 78 2.01 12.76 -5.81
N ARG A 79 1.87 12.83 -4.48
CA ARG A 79 0.92 12.04 -3.72
C ARG A 79 -0.53 12.30 -4.16
N ALA A 80 -0.94 13.56 -4.21
CA ALA A 80 -2.29 13.94 -4.63
C ALA A 80 -2.56 13.57 -6.09
N HIS A 81 -1.58 13.80 -6.97
CA HIS A 81 -1.67 13.47 -8.39
C HIS A 81 -1.86 11.98 -8.63
N ALA A 82 -1.03 11.13 -8.02
CA ALA A 82 -1.18 9.68 -8.14
C ALA A 82 -2.52 9.17 -7.60
N ALA A 83 -3.04 9.76 -6.51
CA ALA A 83 -4.34 9.42 -5.96
C ALA A 83 -5.49 9.80 -6.92
N GLU A 84 -5.46 11.01 -7.51
CA GLU A 84 -6.46 11.45 -8.49
C GLU A 84 -6.51 10.50 -9.70
N VAL A 85 -5.34 10.19 -10.28
CA VAL A 85 -5.27 9.25 -11.42
C VAL A 85 -5.71 7.85 -10.99
N GLY A 86 -5.32 7.42 -9.79
CA GLY A 86 -5.64 6.12 -9.22
C GLY A 86 -7.14 5.86 -9.07
N ILE A 87 -7.91 6.84 -8.59
CA ILE A 87 -9.37 6.73 -8.43
C ILE A 87 -10.07 6.41 -9.77
N HIS A 88 -9.53 6.93 -10.88
CA HIS A 88 -10.10 6.70 -12.21
C HIS A 88 -9.53 5.47 -12.93
N THR A 89 -8.45 4.89 -12.39
CA THR A 89 -7.70 3.81 -13.02
C THR A 89 -8.01 2.46 -12.39
N PHE A 90 -7.98 2.36 -11.06
CA PHE A 90 -8.11 1.06 -10.41
C PHE A 90 -9.57 0.62 -10.29
N SER A 91 -9.81 -0.66 -10.57
CA SER A 91 -11.11 -1.30 -10.35
C SER A 91 -11.24 -1.92 -8.97
N LYS A 92 -10.10 -2.27 -8.34
CA LYS A 92 -10.05 -2.96 -7.06
C LYS A 92 -9.56 -1.99 -5.97
N PRO A 93 -10.27 -1.85 -4.85
CA PRO A 93 -9.85 -1.00 -3.73
C PRO A 93 -8.46 -1.37 -3.20
N GLY A 94 -8.14 -2.67 -3.09
CA GLY A 94 -6.85 -3.15 -2.59
C GLY A 94 -5.64 -2.74 -3.45
N ASP A 95 -5.81 -2.69 -4.78
CA ASP A 95 -4.74 -2.29 -5.69
C ASP A 95 -4.42 -0.80 -5.52
N LEU A 96 -5.45 0.04 -5.42
CA LEU A 96 -5.31 1.47 -5.13
C LEU A 96 -4.72 1.69 -3.74
N ALA A 97 -5.24 1.02 -2.71
CA ALA A 97 -4.80 1.14 -1.33
C ALA A 97 -3.30 0.83 -1.17
N SER A 98 -2.80 -0.17 -1.91
CA SER A 98 -1.38 -0.54 -1.90
C SER A 98 -0.49 0.62 -2.40
N ARG A 99 -0.87 1.29 -3.49
CA ARG A 99 -0.14 2.47 -4.00
C ARG A 99 -0.26 3.68 -3.08
N LEU A 100 -1.44 3.92 -2.49
CA LEU A 100 -1.64 5.01 -1.54
C LEU A 100 -0.77 4.83 -0.29
N LYS A 101 -0.59 3.59 0.19
CA LYS A 101 0.32 3.28 1.29
C LYS A 101 1.78 3.64 0.95
N GLU A 102 2.23 3.34 -0.28
CA GLU A 102 3.58 3.71 -0.73
C GLU A 102 3.79 5.23 -0.85
N LEU A 103 2.72 6.01 -0.93
CA LEU A 103 2.76 7.47 -1.01
C LEU A 103 2.62 8.16 0.36
N ASP A 104 2.75 7.42 1.46
CA ASP A 104 2.56 7.89 2.83
C ASP A 104 1.19 8.57 3.05
N PHE A 105 0.12 7.96 2.54
CA PHE A 105 -1.21 8.26 3.05
C PHE A 105 -1.44 7.57 4.39
N GLU A 106 -2.11 8.29 5.30
CA GLU A 106 -2.58 7.71 6.55
C GLU A 106 -3.61 6.60 6.28
N PRO A 107 -3.65 5.52 7.07
CA PRO A 107 -4.59 4.41 6.86
C PRO A 107 -6.05 4.85 6.75
N SER A 108 -6.48 5.81 7.59
CA SER A 108 -7.85 6.37 7.55
C SER A 108 -8.15 7.07 6.23
N LYS A 109 -7.16 7.74 5.62
CA LYS A 109 -7.33 8.39 4.32
C LYS A 109 -7.31 7.39 3.17
N ILE A 110 -6.53 6.32 3.29
CA ILE A 110 -6.54 5.21 2.34
C ILE A 110 -7.94 4.56 2.30
N GLU A 111 -8.53 4.30 3.46
CA GLU A 111 -9.88 3.75 3.57
C GLU A 111 -10.90 4.69 2.93
N GLU A 112 -10.87 5.98 3.25
CA GLU A 112 -11.78 6.99 2.67
C GLU A 112 -11.70 7.03 1.14
N ILE A 113 -10.48 7.04 0.58
CA ILE A 113 -10.28 7.11 -0.87
C ILE A 113 -10.69 5.79 -1.54
N SER A 114 -10.33 4.65 -0.95
CA SER A 114 -10.53 3.32 -1.56
C SER A 114 -11.98 2.85 -1.46
N LYS A 115 -12.73 3.26 -0.42
CA LYS A 115 -14.17 2.99 -0.27
C LYS A 115 -15.00 3.61 -1.40
N GLY A 116 -14.52 4.69 -2.00
CA GLY A 116 -15.13 5.27 -3.20
C GLY A 116 -15.16 4.33 -4.41
N LEU A 117 -14.34 3.27 -4.42
CA LEU A 117 -14.31 2.25 -5.47
C LEU A 117 -15.27 1.08 -5.21
N GLU A 118 -15.61 0.78 -3.94
CA GLU A 118 -16.47 -0.35 -3.53
C GLU A 118 -17.94 -0.16 -3.94
N GLN A 119 -18.42 1.09 -4.03
CA GLN A 119 -19.82 1.36 -4.43
C GLN A 119 -20.15 0.99 -5.89
N ALA A 120 -19.18 0.45 -6.66
CA ALA A 120 -19.40 -0.03 -8.02
C ALA A 120 -19.57 -1.55 -8.14
N GLY A 121 -19.46 -2.33 -7.06
CA GLY A 121 -19.77 -3.77 -7.10
C GLY A 121 -19.10 -4.57 -5.97
N ASP A 122 -19.92 -5.42 -5.34
CA ASP A 122 -19.63 -6.46 -4.34
C ASP A 122 -19.45 -6.05 -2.87
N ASP A 123 -20.49 -6.40 -2.11
CA ASP A 123 -20.79 -6.11 -0.71
C ASP A 123 -20.29 -7.22 0.25
N ASP A 124 -19.14 -7.86 -0.01
CA ASP A 124 -18.73 -9.07 0.76
C ASP A 124 -17.24 -9.22 1.12
N LEU A 125 -16.38 -8.22 0.87
CA LEU A 125 -14.93 -8.31 1.17
C LEU A 125 -14.46 -7.56 2.43
N LEU A 126 -15.37 -6.95 3.20
CA LEU A 126 -15.03 -6.21 4.42
C LEU A 126 -14.64 -7.10 5.62
N ALA A 127 -14.73 -8.43 5.51
CA ALA A 127 -14.40 -9.34 6.60
C ALA A 127 -12.88 -9.64 6.76
N ILE A 128 -12.03 -9.33 5.79
CA ILE A 128 -10.65 -9.87 5.77
C ILE A 128 -9.59 -8.90 6.32
N LEU A 129 -9.85 -7.58 6.35
CA LEU A 129 -8.83 -6.60 6.77
C LEU A 129 -8.74 -6.37 8.28
N SER A 130 -9.67 -6.89 9.09
CA SER A 130 -9.61 -6.78 10.57
C SER A 130 -8.65 -7.77 11.24
N SER A 131 -8.07 -8.73 10.52
CA SER A 131 -7.25 -9.80 11.11
C SER A 131 -5.73 -9.60 11.02
N LEU A 132 -5.25 -8.45 10.51
CA LEU A 132 -3.80 -8.19 10.37
C LEU A 132 -3.30 -7.11 11.34
N ILE A 133 -3.65 -7.24 12.62
CA ILE A 133 -2.90 -6.64 13.73
C ILE A 133 -2.09 -7.77 14.37
N ILE A 134 -0.94 -8.12 13.78
CA ILE A 134 0.06 -8.92 14.49
C ILE A 134 0.94 -7.96 15.26
N THR A 135 0.70 -7.95 16.56
CA THR A 135 1.45 -7.30 17.63
C THR A 135 2.96 -7.54 17.52
N SER A 136 3.74 -6.50 17.26
CA SER A 136 5.16 -6.44 17.58
C SER A 136 5.36 -5.58 18.84
N ALA A 137 5.31 -6.22 20.01
CA ALA A 137 5.69 -5.61 21.28
C ALA A 137 6.81 -6.43 21.94
N THR A 138 8.03 -5.91 21.72
CA THR A 138 9.16 -5.76 22.66
C THR A 138 9.63 -6.91 23.55
N CYS A 139 10.92 -7.22 23.39
CA CYS A 139 11.78 -7.89 24.37
C CYS A 139 11.82 -7.14 25.70
N GLU A 140 11.69 -7.84 26.82
CA GLU A 140 12.33 -7.49 28.10
C GLU A 140 12.70 -8.77 28.87
N GLU A 141 13.91 -8.75 29.42
CA GLU A 141 14.63 -9.81 30.15
C GLU A 141 14.48 -9.55 31.66
N GLY A 142 14.14 -10.56 32.48
CA GLY A 142 14.12 -10.39 33.94
C GLY A 142 13.36 -11.44 34.78
N GLN A 143 14.01 -12.57 35.07
CA GLN A 143 14.20 -13.24 36.37
C GLN A 143 13.17 -13.19 37.56
N HIS A 144 12.96 -14.40 38.14
CA HIS A 144 12.71 -14.81 39.56
C HIS A 144 11.30 -15.24 40.07
N HIS A 145 11.28 -16.52 40.51
CA HIS A 145 10.54 -17.26 41.56
C HIS A 145 9.17 -16.78 42.10
N HIS A 146 8.17 -17.67 42.16
CA HIS A 146 7.82 -18.48 43.35
C HIS A 146 6.58 -19.36 43.11
N HIS A 147 6.52 -20.45 43.89
CA HIS A 147 5.57 -21.56 43.90
C HIS A 147 4.07 -21.17 43.99
N HIS A 148 3.20 -21.96 43.35
CA HIS A 148 2.17 -22.69 44.11
C HIS A 148 1.64 -23.91 43.35
N HIS A 149 1.67 -25.05 44.04
CA HIS A 149 1.02 -26.30 43.67
C HIS A 149 -0.50 -26.16 43.69
N HIS A 150 -1.19 -26.71 42.69
CA HIS A 150 -2.39 -27.50 42.95
C HIS A 150 -2.34 -28.82 42.17
N ARG A 151 -2.35 -29.86 42.98
CA ARG A 151 -2.41 -31.29 42.68
C ARG A 151 -3.85 -31.64 42.30
N SER A 152 -4.06 -32.40 41.23
CA SER A 152 -5.13 -33.40 41.19
C SER A 152 -4.73 -34.54 40.27
N GLU A 153 -4.74 -35.73 40.86
CA GLU A 153 -4.30 -37.01 40.31
C GLU A 153 -5.38 -37.62 39.41
N VAL A 154 -5.01 -38.13 38.23
CA VAL A 154 -5.55 -39.39 37.67
C VAL A 154 -4.47 -40.08 36.81
N ILE A 155 -3.71 -40.97 37.46
CA ILE A 155 -3.45 -42.39 37.14
C ILE A 155 -3.47 -42.84 35.64
N VAL A 156 -2.26 -43.19 35.14
CA VAL A 156 -1.84 -44.41 34.36
C VAL A 156 -2.54 -44.70 33.00
N SER A 157 -1.84 -44.66 31.85
CA SER A 157 -0.90 -45.71 31.38
C SER A 157 0.06 -45.22 30.28
N THR A 158 1.34 -45.57 30.39
CA THR A 158 2.34 -45.70 29.31
C THR A 158 2.57 -47.21 29.03
N PRO A 159 3.48 -47.65 28.14
CA PRO A 159 3.82 -47.23 26.76
C PRO A 159 3.69 -48.42 25.77
N GLY A 160 3.53 -48.16 24.47
CA GLY A 160 3.49 -49.21 23.43
C GLY A 160 4.54 -49.00 22.34
N TYR A 161 5.75 -49.51 22.57
CA TYR A 161 6.77 -49.72 21.54
C TYR A 161 6.34 -50.90 20.64
N GLY A 162 6.41 -50.71 19.32
CA GLY A 162 6.18 -51.76 18.34
C GLY A 162 6.97 -51.49 17.06
N SER A 163 8.27 -51.78 17.09
CA SER A 163 9.06 -52.07 15.89
C SER A 163 8.67 -53.46 15.39
N HIS A 164 8.38 -53.61 14.08
CA HIS A 164 8.71 -54.82 13.31
C HIS A 164 8.42 -54.66 11.79
N HIS A 165 9.36 -55.18 10.99
CA HIS A 165 9.38 -55.41 9.53
C HIS A 165 9.66 -54.19 8.62
N HIS A 166 10.55 -54.22 7.62
CA HIS A 166 10.87 -55.31 6.69
C HIS A 166 12.35 -55.21 6.22
N TYR A 167 13.08 -56.33 6.27
CA TYR A 167 14.25 -56.62 5.43
C TYR A 167 13.78 -57.60 4.35
N HIS A 168 13.75 -57.15 3.09
CA HIS A 168 14.36 -57.78 1.91
C HIS A 168 14.09 -56.90 0.68
#